data_AF-K2C635-F1
#
_entry.id   AF-K2C635-F1
#
_cell.length_a   1.000
_cell.length_b   1.000
_cell.length_c   1.000
_cell.angle_alpha   90.00
_cell.angle_beta   90.00
_cell.angle_gamma   90.00
#
_symmetry.space_group_name_H-M   'P 1'
#
loop_
_entity.id
_entity.type
_entity.pdbx_description
1 polymer ?
#
loop_
_entity_poly.entity_id
_entity_poly.type
_entity_poly.pdbx_seq_one_letter_code
_entity_poly.pdbx_strand_id
1 'polypeptide(L)' 'MQQVKALQYLQSGRNVFVTGPAGSGKTFLLNDFIQWAKQAGKKIAVTASSGIAAT' A
#
# COMPACT_ATOMS: atom_id res chain seq x y z
N MET A 1 13.49 1.78 8.04
CA MET A 1 13.62 3.16 7.50
C MET A 1 12.94 3.38 6.15
N GLN A 2 13.08 2.50 5.14
CA GLN A 2 12.47 2.76 3.82
C GLN A 2 10.94 2.62 3.77
N GLN A 3 10.34 1.68 4.51
CA GLN A 3 8.88 1.48 4.53
C GLN A 3 8.12 2.69 5.09
N VAL A 4 8.60 3.31 6.17
CA VAL A 4 7.98 4.53 6.74
C VAL A 4 7.95 5.65 5.71
N LYS A 5 9.07 5.86 5.00
CA LYS A 5 9.15 6.87 3.93
C LYS A 5 8.21 6.54 2.77
N ALA A 6 8.13 5.26 2.37
CA ALA A 6 7.21 4.83 1.33
C ALA A 6 5.74 5.04 1.74
N LEU A 7 5.40 4.78 3.01
CA LEU A 7 4.08 5.04 3.56
C LEU A 7 3.73 6.54 3.52
N GLN A 8 4.68 7.41 3.88
CA GLN A 8 4.50 8.86 3.78
C GLN A 8 4.23 9.31 2.33
N TYR A 9 4.94 8.74 1.34
CA TYR A 9 4.66 9.04 -0.06
C TYR A 9 3.26 8.60 -0.48
N LEU A 10 2.80 7.41 -0.07
CA LEU A 10 1.43 6.95 -0.34
C LEU A 10 0.38 7.86 0.34
N GLN A 11 0.62 8.26 1.59
CA GLN A 11 -0.27 9.14 2.34
C GLN A 11 -0.35 10.56 1.76
N SER A 12 0.66 11.00 1.00
CA SER A 12 0.68 12.33 0.35
C SER A 12 -0.38 12.50 -0.74
N GLY A 13 -1.03 11.42 -1.18
CA GLY A 13 -2.06 11.45 -2.23
C GLY A 13 -1.52 11.55 -3.65
N ARG A 14 -0.19 11.42 -3.84
CA ARG A 14 0.44 11.35 -5.17
C ARG A 14 0.32 9.95 -5.76
N ASN A 15 0.45 9.84 -7.07
CA ASN A 15 0.62 8.55 -7.74
C ASN A 15 2.01 7.99 -7.41
N VAL A 16 2.07 6.80 -6.83
CA VAL A 16 3.31 6.16 -6.37
C VAL A 16 3.38 4.75 -6.94
N PHE A 17 4.53 4.42 -7.54
CA PHE A 17 4.86 3.04 -7.93
C PHE A 17 5.82 2.44 -6.89
N VAL A 18 5.36 1.41 -6.18
CA VAL A 18 6.15 0.69 -5.16
C VAL A 18 6.72 -0.59 -5.76
N THR A 19 8.04 -0.71 -5.81
CA THR A 19 8.75 -1.90 -6.30
C THR A 19 9.80 -2.39 -5.30
N GLY A 20 10.25 -3.63 -5.49
CA GLY A 20 11.25 -4.29 -4.65
C GLY A 20 11.26 -5.80 -4.87
N PRO A 21 12.32 -6.50 -4.45
CA PRO A 21 12.45 -7.95 -4.63
C PRO A 21 11.34 -8.73 -3.91
N ALA A 22 11.19 -10.02 -4.22
CA ALA A 22 10.29 -10.91 -3.47
C ALA A 22 10.65 -10.90 -1.97
N GLY A 23 9.65 -10.95 -1.09
CA GLY A 23 9.88 -10.89 0.36
C GLY A 23 10.23 -9.50 0.93
N SER A 24 10.27 -8.44 0.12
CA SER A 24 10.62 -7.08 0.59
C SER A 24 9.54 -6.35 1.41
N GLY A 25 8.45 -7.02 1.81
CA GLY A 25 7.38 -6.43 2.62
C GLY A 25 6.45 -5.46 1.88
N LYS A 26 6.27 -5.58 0.56
CA LYS A 26 5.33 -4.74 -0.23
C LYS A 26 3.88 -4.90 0.23
N THR A 27 3.44 -6.13 0.43
CA THR A 27 2.08 -6.43 0.92
C THR A 27 1.85 -5.83 2.31
N PHE A 28 2.85 -5.93 3.20
CA PHE A 28 2.80 -5.32 4.53
C PHE A 28 2.61 -3.79 4.45
N LEU A 29 3.42 -3.11 3.64
CA LEU A 29 3.31 -1.67 3.42
C LEU A 29 1.94 -1.25 2.85
N LEU A 30 1.43 -2.00 1.86
CA LEU A 30 0.12 -1.72 1.26
C LEU A 30 -1.01 -1.89 2.29
N ASN A 31 -0.93 -2.92 3.14
CA ASN A 31 -1.91 -3.15 4.20
C ASN A 31 -1.92 -2.01 5.22
N ASP A 32 -0.75 -1.51 5.65
CA ASP A 32 -0.65 -0.34 6.53
C ASP A 32 -1.30 0.90 5.89
N PHE A 33 -1.04 1.14 4.60
CA PHE A 33 -1.67 2.24 3.88
C PHE A 33 -3.19 2.09 3.77
N ILE A 34 -3.69 0.88 3.47
CA ILE A 34 -5.12 0.59 3.39
C ILE A 34 -5.80 0.85 4.74
N GLN A 35 -5.19 0.42 5.84
CA GLN A 35 -5.72 0.65 7.18
C GLN A 35 -5.77 2.14 7.51
N TRP A 36 -4.68 2.87 7.25
CA TRP A 36 -4.65 4.32 7.42
C TRP A 36 -5.73 5.03 6.58
N ALA A 37 -5.89 4.64 5.32
CA ALA A 37 -6.87 5.27 4.43
C ALA A 37 -8.31 5.03 4.87
N LYS A 38 -8.62 3.82 5.38
CA LYS A 38 -9.92 3.50 6.00
C LYS A 38 -10.17 4.33 7.25
N GLN A 39 -9.18 4.43 8.15
CA GLN A 39 -9.27 5.25 9.36
C GLN A 39 -9.44 6.74 9.05
N ALA A 40 -8.83 7.22 7.96
CA ALA A 40 -9.00 8.58 7.47
C ALA A 40 -10.34 8.82 6.74
N GLY A 41 -11.25 7.83 6.72
CA GLY A 41 -12.58 7.94 6.08
C GLY A 41 -12.54 7.99 4.54
N LYS A 42 -11.42 7.59 3.92
CA LYS A 42 -11.28 7.63 2.46
C LYS A 42 -12.03 6.47 1.82
N LYS A 43 -12.68 6.75 0.68
CA LYS A 43 -13.20 5.72 -0.22
C LYS A 43 -12.04 5.18 -1.05
N ILE A 44 -11.70 3.91 -0.86
CA ILE A 44 -10.58 3.25 -1.55
C ILE A 44 -11.04 1.99 -2.26
N ALA A 45 -10.45 1.69 -3.41
CA ALA A 45 -10.56 0.42 -4.10
C ALA A 45 -9.21 -0.31 -4.01
N VAL A 46 -9.23 -1.59 -3.65
CA VAL A 46 -8.02 -2.43 -3.57
C VAL A 46 -8.19 -3.56 -4.57
N THR A 47 -7.23 -3.71 -5.47
CA THR A 47 -7.28 -4.68 -6.57
C THR A 47 -5.93 -5.35 -6.76
N ALA A 48 -5.94 -6.61 -7.20
CA ALA A 48 -4.75 -7.33 -7.64
C ALA A 48 -5.01 -7.96 -9.02
N SER A 49 -3.95 -8.38 -9.72
CA SER A 49 -4.03 -8.97 -11.05
C SER A 49 -4.64 -10.39 -11.08
N SER A 50 -4.76 -11.05 -9.93
CA SER A 50 -5.38 -12.36 -9.78
C SER A 50 -6.13 -12.46 -8.45
N GLY A 51 -7.15 -13.32 -8.39
CA GLY A 51 -7.96 -13.50 -7.18
C GLY A 51 -7.16 -13.95 -5.97
N ILE A 52 -6.18 -14.84 -6.16
CA ILE A 52 -5.33 -15.34 -5.06
C ILE A 52 -4.41 -14.26 -4.48
N ALA A 53 -4.04 -13.25 -5.27
CA ALA A 53 -3.23 -12.12 -4.81
C ALA A 53 -4.07 -10.99 -4.19
N ALA A 54 -5.40 -11.05 -4.32
CA ALA A 54 -6.33 -10.06 -3.76
C ALA A 54 -6.76 -10.37 -2.32
N THR A 55 -6.41 -11.55 -1.80
CA THR A 55 -6.69 -11.97 -0.42
C THR A 55 -5.55 -11.55 0.50
#